data_AF-A0A2S7T4N2-F1
#
_entry.id   AF-A0A2S7T4N2-F1
#
_cell.length_a   1.000
_cell.length_b   1.000
_cell.length_c   1.000
_cell.angle_alpha   90.00
_cell.angle_beta   90.00
_cell.angle_gamma   90.00
#
_symmetry.space_group_name_H-M   'P 1'
#
loop_
_entity.id
_entity.type
_entity.pdbx_description
1 polymer ?
#
loop_
_entity_poly.entity_id
_entity_poly.type
_entity_poly.pdbx_seq_one_letter_code
_entity_poly.pdbx_strand_id
1 'polypeptide(L)'
;MRIAFVLMCFLSVTGLVAQQDCYLGVGGPDNQTIAEVFQLDSVQQEQLANLGAELNYRNQLLAQRAEYLLDLHAQSSPEDLLVMSFEYRQVIDSMHTNMRMIDKKMLSLFNDKQYNMYIKLCNQAMSSPIYTSRANQKQKKKKDSR
;
A
#
# COMPACT_ATOMS: atom_id res chain seq x y z
N MET A 1 11.98 19.92 39.99
CA MET A 1 12.41 20.09 38.58
C MET A 1 12.66 18.80 37.82
N ARG A 2 13.26 17.75 38.40
CA ARG A 2 13.56 16.50 37.67
C ARG A 2 12.33 15.70 37.21
N ILE A 3 11.27 15.63 38.03
CA ILE A 3 10.04 14.87 37.71
C ILE A 3 9.22 15.52 36.59
N ALA A 4 9.17 16.86 36.57
CA ALA A 4 8.46 17.61 35.53
C ALA A 4 9.11 17.43 34.15
N PHE A 5 10.43 17.29 34.10
CA PHE A 5 11.16 17.04 32.85
C PHE A 5 10.89 15.63 32.31
N VAL A 6 10.81 14.63 33.19
CA VAL A 6 10.47 13.25 32.82
C VAL A 6 9.04 13.15 32.28
N LEU A 7 8.06 13.81 32.92
CA LEU A 7 6.67 13.86 32.44
C LEU A 7 6.53 14.58 31.07
N MET A 8 7.35 15.61 30.82
CA MET A 8 7.35 16.33 29.54
C MET A 8 7.90 15.49 28.38
N CYS A 9 8.85 14.58 28.63
CA CYS A 9 9.38 13.66 27.62
C CYS A 9 8.40 12.52 27.25
N PHE A 10 7.48 12.12 28.13
CA PHE A 10 6.47 11.11 27.81
C PHE A 10 5.33 11.64 26.92
N LEU A 11 5.05 12.95 26.97
CA LEU A 11 4.00 13.60 26.18
C LEU A 11 4.38 13.88 24.73
N SER A 12 5.67 13.84 24.36
CA SER A 12 6.14 14.13 23.00
C SER A 12 6.21 12.90 22.07
N VAL A 13 5.97 11.68 22.58
CA VAL A 13 6.11 10.44 21.79
C VAL A 13 4.82 10.06 21.03
N THR A 14 3.71 10.78 21.22
CA THR A 14 2.40 10.40 20.66
C THR A 14 2.14 10.86 19.22
N GLY A 15 3.11 11.49 18.54
CA GLY A 15 2.85 12.26 17.33
C GLY A 15 3.25 11.67 15.97
N LEU A 16 3.99 10.57 15.90
CA LEU A 16 4.57 10.11 14.62
C LEU A 16 4.43 8.60 14.43
N VAL A 17 3.19 8.11 14.33
CA VAL A 17 2.95 6.82 13.68
C VAL A 17 3.06 7.04 12.18
N ALA A 18 4.15 6.57 11.58
CA ALA A 18 4.22 6.33 10.14
C ALA A 18 3.19 5.24 9.83
N GLN A 19 1.99 5.68 9.47
CA GLN A 19 0.85 4.80 9.28
C GLN A 19 1.03 4.04 7.95
N GLN A 20 0.94 2.71 8.00
CA GLN A 20 1.06 1.87 6.80
C GLN A 20 0.02 2.28 5.75
N ASP A 21 0.40 2.26 4.47
CA ASP A 21 -0.52 2.47 3.37
C ASP A 21 -1.68 1.46 3.43
N CYS A 22 -2.90 1.95 3.25
CA CYS A 22 -4.12 1.17 3.21
C CYS A 22 -4.30 0.57 1.82
N TYR A 23 -3.66 -0.57 1.58
CA TYR A 23 -3.82 -1.30 0.32
C TYR A 23 -5.26 -1.83 0.18
N LEU A 24 -5.78 -1.76 -1.04
CA LEU A 24 -7.02 -2.42 -1.41
C LEU A 24 -6.79 -3.93 -1.57
N GLY A 25 -5.59 -4.34 -2.00
CA GLY A 25 -5.21 -5.74 -2.14
C GLY A 25 -5.55 -6.35 -3.50
N VAL A 26 -5.55 -5.54 -4.57
CA VAL A 26 -5.85 -6.02 -5.93
C VAL A 26 -4.84 -7.08 -6.36
N GLY A 27 -5.34 -8.18 -6.93
CA GLY A 27 -4.50 -9.29 -7.39
C GLY A 27 -4.14 -10.28 -6.27
N GLY A 28 -4.57 -10.01 -5.04
CA GLY A 28 -4.51 -10.95 -3.93
C GLY A 28 -5.67 -11.96 -3.91
N PRO A 29 -5.75 -12.80 -2.87
CA PRO A 29 -6.80 -13.81 -2.73
C PRO A 29 -8.21 -13.21 -2.52
N ASP A 30 -8.28 -11.95 -2.08
CA ASP A 30 -9.52 -11.30 -1.64
C ASP A 30 -10.26 -10.53 -2.75
N ASN A 31 -9.95 -10.76 -4.03
CA ASN A 31 -10.60 -10.07 -5.14
C ASN A 31 -12.13 -10.19 -5.11
N GLN A 32 -12.67 -11.35 -4.71
CA GLN A 32 -14.11 -11.52 -4.55
C GLN A 32 -14.66 -10.65 -3.41
N THR A 33 -13.99 -10.62 -2.26
CA THR A 33 -14.34 -9.76 -1.13
C THR A 33 -14.33 -8.28 -1.52
N ILE A 34 -13.34 -7.84 -2.29
CA ILE A 34 -13.27 -6.47 -2.83
C ILE A 34 -14.51 -6.18 -3.69
N ALA A 35 -14.86 -7.11 -4.60
CA ALA A 35 -16.03 -6.95 -5.46
C ALA A 35 -17.34 -6.81 -4.67
N GLU A 36 -17.52 -7.63 -3.64
CA GLU A 36 -18.72 -7.66 -2.81
C GLU A 36 -18.84 -6.45 -1.88
N VAL A 37 -17.79 -6.14 -1.11
CA VAL A 37 -17.78 -5.04 -0.13
C VAL A 37 -17.99 -3.69 -0.82
N PHE A 38 -17.35 -3.48 -1.97
CA PHE A 38 -17.47 -2.25 -2.74
C PHE A 38 -18.59 -2.28 -3.78
N GLN A 39 -19.34 -3.38 -3.88
CA GLN A 39 -20.46 -3.54 -4.82
C GLN A 39 -20.05 -3.13 -6.24
N LEU A 40 -18.95 -3.73 -6.72
CA LEU A 40 -18.38 -3.38 -8.03
C LEU A 40 -19.34 -3.78 -9.16
N ASP A 41 -19.50 -2.90 -10.15
CA ASP A 41 -20.22 -3.25 -11.38
C ASP A 41 -19.40 -4.18 -12.28
N SER A 42 -19.99 -4.68 -13.37
CA SER A 42 -19.33 -5.63 -14.26
C SER A 42 -18.05 -5.07 -14.89
N VAL A 43 -18.03 -3.78 -15.22
CA VAL A 43 -16.86 -3.11 -15.80
C VAL A 43 -15.75 -3.02 -14.76
N GLN A 44 -16.09 -2.63 -13.52
CA GLN A 44 -15.13 -2.57 -12.42
C GLN A 44 -14.58 -3.95 -12.06
N GLN A 45 -15.39 -5.01 -12.09
CA GLN A 45 -14.95 -6.39 -11.86
C GLN A 45 -13.99 -6.88 -12.94
N GLU A 46 -14.27 -6.59 -14.22
CA GLU A 46 -13.35 -6.89 -15.31
C GLU A 46 -12.01 -6.16 -15.12
N GLN A 47 -12.06 -4.88 -14.74
CA GLN A 47 -10.85 -4.11 -14.44
C GLN A 47 -10.09 -4.66 -13.24
N LEU A 48 -10.78 -5.12 -12.20
CA LEU A 48 -10.14 -5.76 -11.04
C LEU A 48 -9.34 -7.00 -11.47
N ALA A 49 -9.90 -7.85 -12.33
CA ALA A 49 -9.22 -9.02 -12.87
C ALA A 49 -8.03 -8.64 -13.75
N ASN A 50 -8.21 -7.68 -14.68
CA ASN A 50 -7.16 -7.22 -15.59
C ASN A 50 -5.98 -6.59 -14.83
N LEU A 51 -6.27 -5.73 -13.84
CA LEU A 51 -5.26 -5.10 -13.01
C LEU A 51 -4.54 -6.10 -12.10
N GLY A 52 -5.24 -7.12 -11.60
CA GLY A 52 -4.62 -8.23 -10.88
C GLY A 52 -3.66 -9.02 -11.75
N ALA A 53 -4.05 -9.32 -13.00
CA ALA A 53 -3.17 -9.97 -13.98
C ALA A 53 -1.96 -9.09 -14.33
N GLU A 54 -2.14 -7.77 -14.49
CA GLU A 54 -1.05 -6.82 -14.71
C GLU A 54 -0.05 -6.83 -13.53
N LEU A 55 -0.56 -6.83 -12.27
CA LEU A 55 0.29 -6.89 -11.09
C LEU A 55 1.13 -8.18 -11.06
N ASN A 56 0.48 -9.32 -11.30
CA ASN A 56 1.14 -10.62 -11.32
C ASN A 56 2.25 -10.68 -12.37
N TYR A 57 1.95 -10.22 -13.59
CA TYR A 57 2.96 -10.16 -14.65
C TYR A 57 4.16 -9.28 -14.28
N ARG A 58 3.91 -8.08 -13.74
CA ARG A 58 4.98 -7.15 -13.32
C ARG A 58 5.84 -7.71 -12.20
N ASN A 59 5.23 -8.45 -11.26
CA ASN A 59 5.93 -8.97 -10.10
C ASN A 59 6.57 -10.34 -10.35
N GLN A 60 6.19 -11.09 -11.38
CA GLN A 60 6.74 -12.42 -11.65
C GLN A 60 8.27 -12.38 -11.83
N LEU A 61 8.78 -11.46 -12.65
CA LEU A 61 10.23 -11.34 -12.87
C LEU A 61 10.96 -10.87 -11.60
N LEU A 62 10.33 -10.00 -10.81
CA LEU A 62 10.88 -9.52 -9.54
C LEU A 62 10.94 -10.65 -8.51
N ALA A 63 9.90 -11.48 -8.41
CA ALA A 63 9.86 -12.64 -7.54
C ALA A 63 10.96 -13.64 -7.89
N GLN A 64 11.13 -13.96 -9.18
CA GLN A 64 12.21 -14.82 -9.65
C GLN A 64 13.60 -14.25 -9.32
N ARG A 65 13.77 -12.93 -9.46
CA ARG A 65 15.03 -12.27 -9.09
C ARG A 65 15.28 -12.34 -7.58
N ALA A 66 14.25 -12.15 -6.76
CA ALA A 66 14.36 -12.27 -5.31
C ALA A 66 14.78 -13.70 -4.91
N GLU A 67 14.14 -14.72 -5.49
CA GLU A 67 14.51 -16.14 -5.27
C GLU A 67 15.95 -16.41 -5.70
N TYR A 68 16.34 -15.97 -6.90
CA TYR A 68 17.70 -16.15 -7.40
C TYR A 68 18.77 -15.50 -6.50
N LEU A 69 18.51 -14.31 -5.95
CA LEU A 69 19.42 -13.65 -5.01
C LEU A 69 19.62 -14.47 -3.72
N LEU A 70 18.58 -15.12 -3.23
CA LEU A 70 18.67 -16.00 -2.05
C LEU A 70 19.48 -17.25 -2.37
N ASP A 71 19.22 -17.89 -3.50
CA ASP A 71 19.92 -19.11 -3.93
C ASP A 71 21.42 -18.86 -4.14
N LEU A 72 21.77 -17.76 -4.81
CA LEU A 72 23.16 -17.38 -5.10
C LEU A 72 23.97 -17.17 -3.81
N HIS A 73 23.33 -16.70 -2.75
CA HIS A 73 23.99 -16.28 -1.51
C HIS A 73 23.80 -17.24 -0.33
N ALA A 74 23.26 -18.44 -0.55
CA ALA A 74 22.91 -19.39 0.51
C ALA A 74 24.08 -19.80 1.44
N GLN A 75 25.33 -19.74 0.96
CA GLN A 75 26.55 -20.04 1.72
C GLN A 75 27.59 -18.93 1.66
N SER A 76 27.16 -17.69 1.41
CA SER A 76 28.06 -16.55 1.30
C SER A 76 28.59 -16.07 2.65
N SER A 77 29.64 -15.25 2.61
CA SER A 77 30.17 -14.57 3.78
C SER A 77 29.15 -13.58 4.38
N PRO A 78 29.27 -13.20 5.68
CA PRO A 78 28.43 -12.15 6.26
C PRO A 78 28.44 -10.83 5.49
N GLU A 79 29.58 -10.44 4.94
CA GLU A 79 29.75 -9.21 4.15
C GLU A 79 28.94 -9.28 2.85
N ASP A 80 29.00 -10.41 2.14
CA ASP A 80 28.23 -10.64 0.92
C ASP A 80 26.71 -10.72 1.20
N LEU A 81 26.32 -11.33 2.32
CA LEU A 81 24.93 -11.38 2.76
C LEU A 81 24.37 -9.99 3.05
N LEU A 82 25.19 -9.08 3.59
CA LEU A 82 24.80 -7.69 3.81
C LEU A 82 24.52 -6.99 2.48
N VAL A 83 25.39 -7.16 1.48
CA VAL A 83 25.17 -6.61 0.13
C VAL A 83 23.90 -7.17 -0.49
N MET A 84 23.73 -8.49 -0.46
CA MET A 84 22.53 -9.17 -0.97
C MET A 84 21.25 -8.63 -0.31
N SER A 85 21.27 -8.35 1.00
CA SER A 85 20.10 -7.81 1.71
C SER A 85 19.62 -6.48 1.14
N PHE A 86 20.53 -5.62 0.68
CA PHE A 86 20.17 -4.35 0.06
C PHE A 86 19.56 -4.56 -1.33
N GLU A 87 20.13 -5.46 -2.13
CA GLU A 87 19.59 -5.79 -3.46
C GLU A 87 18.21 -6.44 -3.35
N TYR A 88 18.05 -7.41 -2.45
CA TYR A 88 16.79 -8.06 -2.17
C TYR A 88 15.73 -7.04 -1.75
N ARG A 89 16.08 -6.12 -0.84
CA ARG A 89 15.18 -5.05 -0.42
C ARG A 89 14.71 -4.17 -1.59
N GLN A 90 15.60 -3.81 -2.52
CA GLN A 90 15.21 -3.02 -3.70
C GLN A 90 14.19 -3.77 -4.58
N VAL A 91 14.30 -5.09 -4.69
CA VAL A 91 13.34 -5.93 -5.42
C VAL A 91 11.98 -5.90 -4.72
N ILE A 92 11.95 -6.09 -3.39
CA ILE A 92 10.71 -6.02 -2.60
C ILE A 92 10.06 -4.63 -2.67
N ASP A 93 10.84 -3.56 -2.53
CA ASP A 93 10.36 -2.18 -2.61
C ASP A 93 9.75 -1.87 -4.00
N SER A 94 10.32 -2.45 -5.06
CA SER A 94 9.78 -2.36 -6.42
C SER A 94 8.42 -3.05 -6.54
N MET A 95 8.25 -4.24 -5.93
CA MET A 95 6.96 -4.94 -5.90
C MET A 95 5.90 -4.18 -5.10
N HIS A 96 6.27 -3.59 -3.95
CA HIS A 96 5.37 -2.70 -3.20
C HIS A 96 4.93 -1.49 -4.02
N THR A 97 5.86 -0.90 -4.78
CA THR A 97 5.55 0.22 -5.68
C THR A 97 4.54 -0.18 -6.76
N ASN A 98 4.70 -1.37 -7.36
CA ASN A 98 3.75 -1.91 -8.32
C ASN A 98 2.36 -2.12 -7.69
N MET A 99 2.29 -2.73 -6.51
CA MET A 99 1.04 -2.96 -5.78
C MET A 99 0.32 -1.64 -5.49
N ARG A 100 1.04 -0.64 -4.97
CA ARG A 100 0.49 0.69 -4.69
C ARG A 100 -0.05 1.37 -5.95
N MET A 101 0.66 1.25 -7.06
CA MET A 101 0.26 1.81 -8.35
C MET A 101 -1.02 1.13 -8.88
N ILE A 102 -1.11 -0.19 -8.78
CA ILE A 102 -2.27 -0.97 -9.21
C ILE A 102 -3.50 -0.67 -8.34
N ASP A 103 -3.36 -0.68 -7.02
CA ASP A 103 -4.46 -0.31 -6.11
C ASP A 103 -4.94 1.11 -6.39
N LYS A 104 -4.03 2.05 -6.64
CA LYS A 104 -4.39 3.42 -7.01
C LYS A 104 -5.17 3.50 -8.33
N LYS A 105 -4.83 2.67 -9.33
CA LYS A 105 -5.61 2.58 -10.58
C LYS A 105 -7.02 2.08 -10.29
N MET A 106 -7.16 1.00 -9.53
CA MET A 106 -8.48 0.45 -9.18
C MET A 106 -9.33 1.47 -8.41
N LEU A 107 -8.75 2.10 -7.38
CA LEU A 107 -9.41 3.14 -6.59
C LEU A 107 -9.83 4.36 -7.42
N SER A 108 -9.21 4.61 -8.57
CA SER A 108 -9.59 5.71 -9.47
C SER A 108 -10.85 5.42 -10.27
N LEU A 109 -11.23 4.14 -10.39
CA LEU A 109 -12.47 3.67 -11.01
C LEU A 109 -13.65 3.73 -10.04
N PHE A 110 -13.40 3.85 -8.73
CA PHE A 110 -14.45 3.93 -7.73
C PHE A 110 -15.28 5.21 -7.92
N ASN A 111 -16.59 5.06 -7.76
CA ASN A 111 -17.46 6.21 -7.56
C ASN A 111 -17.31 6.77 -6.13
N ASP A 112 -17.98 7.88 -5.84
CA ASP A 112 -17.85 8.56 -4.56
C ASP A 112 -18.26 7.72 -3.35
N LYS A 113 -19.33 6.92 -3.49
CA LYS A 113 -19.82 6.05 -2.41
C LYS A 113 -18.77 4.98 -2.09
N GLN A 114 -18.24 4.33 -3.12
CA GLN A 114 -17.21 3.30 -3.00
C GLN A 114 -15.92 3.85 -2.39
N TYR A 115 -15.45 4.99 -2.91
CA TYR A 115 -14.22 5.60 -2.43
C TYR A 115 -14.34 6.10 -0.99
N ASN A 116 -15.47 6.71 -0.61
CA ASN A 116 -15.71 7.12 0.78
C ASN A 116 -15.78 5.92 1.73
N MET A 117 -16.34 4.80 1.29
CA MET A 117 -16.33 3.56 2.06
C MET A 117 -14.89 3.05 2.27
N TYR A 118 -14.05 3.10 1.24
CA TYR A 118 -12.63 2.75 1.34
C TYR A 118 -11.91 3.62 2.38
N ILE A 119 -12.06 4.95 2.30
CA ILE A 119 -11.48 5.87 3.29
C ILE A 119 -11.95 5.54 4.71
N LYS A 120 -13.25 5.24 4.90
CA LYS A 120 -13.80 4.88 6.20
C LYS A 120 -13.16 3.61 6.76
N LEU A 121 -13.03 2.57 5.94
CA LEU A 121 -12.39 1.31 6.33
C LEU A 121 -10.91 1.52 6.67
N CYS A 122 -10.18 2.30 5.89
CA CYS A 122 -8.78 2.64 6.19
C CYS A 122 -8.63 3.35 7.53
N ASN A 123 -9.50 4.33 7.82
CA ASN A 123 -9.47 5.05 9.09
C ASN A 123 -9.79 4.12 10.27
N GLN A 124 -10.71 3.17 10.09
CA GLN A 124 -11.04 2.16 11.11
C GLN A 124 -9.87 1.19 11.36
N ALA A 125 -9.16 0.81 10.30
CA ALA A 125 -7.96 -0.01 10.37
C ALA A 125 -6.71 0.78 10.79
N MET A 126 -6.84 2.07 11.13
CA MET A 126 -5.73 2.96 11.41
C MET A 126 -4.62 2.83 10.34
N SER A 127 -5.02 2.87 9.07
CA SER A 127 -4.14 2.81 7.90
C SER A 127 -4.26 4.09 7.05
N SER A 128 -3.19 4.50 6.39
CA SER A 128 -3.14 5.73 5.59
C SER A 128 -3.78 5.50 4.21
N PRO A 129 -4.87 6.21 3.85
CA PRO A 129 -5.50 5.97 2.56
C PRO A 129 -4.64 6.36 1.36
N ILE A 130 -4.69 5.56 0.30
CA ILE A 130 -4.04 5.86 -0.98
C ILE A 130 -4.91 6.87 -1.73
N TYR A 131 -4.47 8.13 -1.76
CA TYR A 131 -5.24 9.20 -2.41
C TYR A 131 -5.12 9.21 -3.94
N THR A 132 -6.27 9.24 -4.61
CA THR A 132 -6.38 9.41 -6.07
C THR A 132 -6.53 10.89 -6.45
N SER A 133 -6.27 11.23 -7.72
CA SER A 133 -6.36 12.62 -8.23
C SER A 133 -7.75 13.24 -8.02
N ARG A 134 -8.82 12.46 -8.19
CA ARG A 134 -10.21 12.89 -7.91
C ARG A 134 -10.43 13.23 -6.44
N ALA A 135 -9.90 12.44 -5.52
CA ALA A 135 -10.03 12.67 -4.08
C ALA A 135 -9.28 13.95 -3.65
N ASN A 136 -8.08 14.17 -4.19
CA ASN A 136 -7.27 15.36 -3.92
C ASN A 136 -7.97 16.66 -4.36
N GLN A 137 -8.67 16.63 -5.50
CA GLN A 137 -9.44 17.78 -5.98
C GLN A 137 -10.64 18.11 -5.08
N LYS A 138 -11.29 17.10 -4.49
CA LYS A 138 -12.43 17.30 -3.58
C LYS A 138 -12.00 17.81 -2.21
N GLN A 139 -10.88 17.33 -1.68
CA GLN A 139 -10.31 17.88 -0.44
C GLN A 139 -9.91 19.35 -0.60
N LYS A 140 -9.34 19.71 -1.75
CA LYS A 140 -9.01 21.11 -2.08
C LYS A 140 -10.28 21.98 -2.14
N LYS A 141 -11.32 21.54 -2.86
CA LYS A 141 -12.61 22.26 -2.91
C LYS A 141 -13.30 22.43 -1.54
N LYS A 142 -13.17 21.46 -0.62
CA LYS A 142 -13.74 21.52 0.74
C LYS A 142 -12.93 22.41 1.69
N LYS A 143 -11.68 22.72 1.34
CA LYS A 143 -10.80 23.66 2.06
C LYS A 143 -10.98 25.09 1.55
N ASP A 144 -11.26 25.26 0.26
CA ASP A 144 -11.52 26.56 -0.38
C ASP A 144 -12.96 27.07 -0.17
N SER A 145 -13.86 26.25 0.42
CA SER A 145 -15.24 26.59 0.74
C SER A 145 -15.49 26.88 2.23
N ARG A 146 -14.42 27.05 3.01
CA ARG A 146 -14.45 27.47 4.43
C ARG A 146 -13.63 28.74 4.57
#